data_AF-A0AAP5JXH0-F1
#
_entry.id   AF-A0AAP5JXH0-F1
#
_cell.length_a   1.000
_cell.length_b   1.000
_cell.length_c   1.000
_cell.angle_alpha   90.00
_cell.angle_beta   90.00
_cell.angle_gamma   90.00
#
_symmetry.space_group_name_H-M   'P 1'
#
loop_
_entity.id
_entity.type
_entity.pdbx_description
1 polymer ?
#
loop_
_entity_poly.entity_id
_entity_poly.type
_entity_poly.pdbx_seq_one_letter_code
_entity_poly.pdbx_strand_id
1 'polypeptide(L)' 'MKKLDRDSYRAKRIGVIFQSFNLLTNVTAVENIVLSMNISGSKEKDKKAFAYALLKRSG' A
#
# COMPACT_ATOMS: atom_id res chain seq x y z
N MET A 1 -14.56 14.92 23.42
CA MET A 1 -13.73 15.22 22.23
C MET A 1 -13.53 13.91 21.47
N LYS A 2 -13.96 13.79 20.21
CA LYS A 2 -13.89 12.53 19.44
C LYS A 2 -12.41 12.21 19.19
N LYS A 3 -11.90 11.11 19.77
CA LYS A 3 -10.52 10.68 19.58
C LYS A 3 -10.39 10.19 18.14
N LEU A 4 -9.63 10.89 17.32
CA LEU A 4 -9.37 10.48 15.94
C LEU A 4 -8.65 9.12 15.96
N ASP A 5 -9.19 8.14 15.25
CA ASP A 5 -8.49 6.90 14.98
C ASP A 5 -7.32 7.20 14.04
N ARG A 6 -6.12 7.32 14.64
CA ARG A 6 -4.90 7.70 13.93
C ARG A 6 -4.46 6.64 12.94
N ASP A 7 -4.77 5.37 13.19
CA ASP A 7 -4.32 4.28 12.34
C ASP A 7 -5.18 4.22 11.08
N SER A 8 -6.51 4.36 11.23
CA SER A 8 -7.42 4.53 10.09
C SER A 8 -7.11 5.78 9.27
N TYR A 9 -6.76 6.89 9.93
CA TYR A 9 -6.35 8.11 9.24
C TYR A 9 -5.06 7.90 8.42
N ARG A 10 -4.01 7.32 9.03
CA ARG A 10 -2.74 7.06 8.34
C ARG A 10 -2.92 6.09 7.17
N ALA A 11 -3.64 4.99 7.36
CA ALA A 11 -3.85 3.97 6.34
C ALA A 11 -4.61 4.48 5.11
N LYS A 12 -5.47 5.50 5.26
CA LYS A 12 -6.37 5.96 4.19
C LYS A 12 -6.03 7.35 3.64
N ARG A 13 -5.29 8.17 4.38
CA ARG A 13 -5.09 9.59 4.06
C ARG A 13 -3.63 10.02 3.94
N ILE A 14 -2.66 9.16 4.31
CA ILE A 14 -1.23 9.49 4.27
C ILE A 14 -0.51 8.46 3.39
N GLY A 15 0.34 8.94 2.48
CA GLY A 15 1.34 8.13 1.76
C GLY A 15 2.74 8.41 2.31
N VAL A 16 3.54 7.35 2.52
CA VAL A 16 4.91 7.45 3.04
C VAL A 16 5.87 6.75 2.09
N ILE A 17 6.99 7.40 1.79
CA ILE A 17 8.14 6.81 1.09
C ILE A 17 9.28 6.70 2.09
N PHE A 18 9.73 5.50 2.39
CA PHE A 18 10.81 5.25 3.35
C PHE A 18 12.18 5.35 2.67
N GLN A 19 13.16 5.93 3.36
CA GLN A 19 14.55 6.01 2.87
C GLN A 19 15.26 4.65 2.89
N SER A 20 15.00 3.83 3.91
CA SER A 20 15.44 2.43 3.98
C SER A 20 14.23 1.55 3.69
N PHE A 21 14.30 0.76 2.61
CA PHE A 21 13.17 -0.02 2.07
C PHE A 21 12.50 -0.86 3.17
N ASN A 22 11.40 -0.34 3.74
CA ASN A 22 10.61 -1.00 4.78
C ASN A 22 9.64 -2.02 4.17
N LEU A 23 10.17 -2.87 3.28
CA LEU A 23 9.44 -3.92 2.59
C LEU A 23 9.40 -5.18 3.43
N LEU A 24 8.31 -5.92 3.33
CA LEU A 24 8.25 -7.28 3.84
C LEU A 24 9.14 -8.16 2.94
N THR A 25 10.21 -8.72 3.53
CA THR A 25 11.26 -9.44 2.79
C THR A 25 10.90 -10.87 2.44
N ASN A 26 9.86 -11.42 3.07
CA ASN A 26 9.38 -12.80 2.87
C ASN A 26 8.27 -12.91 1.81
N VAL A 27 7.94 -11.81 1.13
CA VAL A 27 6.92 -11.77 0.07
C VAL A 27 7.44 -10.95 -1.11
N THR A 28 6.82 -11.14 -2.27
CA THR A 28 7.20 -10.47 -3.52
C THR A 28 6.86 -8.97 -3.51
N ALA A 29 7.44 -8.22 -4.46
CA ALA A 29 7.12 -6.80 -4.64
C ALA A 29 5.63 -6.56 -4.93
N VAL A 30 5.00 -7.45 -5.72
CA VAL A 30 3.57 -7.40 -6.02
C VAL A 30 2.74 -7.60 -4.75
N GLU A 31 3.12 -8.56 -3.91
CA GLU A 31 2.43 -8.84 -2.65
C GLU A 31 2.55 -7.67 -1.67
N ASN A 32 3.71 -7.00 -1.58
CA ASN A 32 3.89 -5.78 -0.79
C ASN A 32 2.93 -4.65 -1.24
N ILE A 33 2.75 -4.48 -2.55
CA ILE A 33 1.83 -3.48 -3.13
C ILE A 33 0.37 -3.85 -2.87
N VAL A 34 -0.01 -5.12 -3.10
CA VAL A 34 -1.38 -5.62 -2.87
C VAL A 34 -1.77 -5.54 -1.39
N LEU A 35 -0.85 -5.87 -0.47
CA LEU A 35 -1.08 -5.74 0.96
C LEU A 35 -1.41 -4.29 1.34
N SER A 36 -0.61 -3.34 0.84
CA SER A 36 -0.83 -1.91 1.07
C SER A 36 -2.20 -1.44 0.56
N MET A 37 -2.60 -1.90 -0.63
CA MET A 37 -3.93 -1.62 -1.19
C MET A 37 -5.08 -2.21 -0.38
N ASN A 38 -4.91 -3.39 0.22
CA ASN A 38 -5.92 -3.99 1.08
C ASN A 38 -6.08 -3.20 2.38
N ILE A 39 -4.96 -2.80 3.00
CA ILE A 39 -4.95 -2.00 4.23
C ILE A 39 -5.60 -0.63 4.00
N SER A 40 -5.32 0.01 2.86
CA SER A 40 -5.89 1.32 2.53
C SER A 40 -7.37 1.26 2.10
N GLY A 41 -7.91 0.05 1.87
CA GLY A 41 -9.27 -0.13 1.36
C GLY A 41 -9.42 0.27 -0.12
N SER A 42 -8.39 0.03 -0.93
CA SER A 42 -8.44 0.29 -2.38
C SER A 42 -9.63 -0.41 -3.04
N LYS A 43 -10.32 0.35 -3.90
CA LYS A 43 -11.49 -0.12 -4.66
C LYS A 43 -11.11 -0.86 -5.95
N GLU A 44 -9.81 -1.03 -6.22
CA GLU A 44 -9.40 -1.70 -7.43
C GLU A 44 -9.86 -3.16 -7.45
N LYS A 45 -10.52 -3.51 -8.55
CA LYS A 45 -11.10 -4.84 -8.76
C LYS A 45 -10.01 -5.88 -8.94
N ASP A 46 -9.07 -5.61 -9.86
CA ASP A 46 -7.89 -6.44 -10.07
C ASP A 46 -6.64 -5.76 -9.51
N LYS A 47 -6.46 -5.95 -8.21
CA LYS A 47 -5.30 -5.44 -7.47
C LYS A 47 -3.98 -5.97 -7.99
N LYS A 48 -3.95 -7.19 -8.54
CA LYS A 48 -2.71 -7.82 -9.00
C LYS A 48 -2.28 -7.23 -10.34
N ALA A 49 -3.20 -7.08 -11.30
CA ALA A 49 -2.94 -6.38 -12.56
C ALA A 49 -2.52 -4.92 -12.32
N PHE A 50 -3.20 -4.23 -11.40
CA PHE A 50 -2.84 -2.86 -11.03
C PHE A 50 -1.43 -2.78 -10.43
N ALA A 51 -1.06 -3.69 -9.53
CA ALA A 51 0.29 -3.76 -8.97
C ALA A 51 1.36 -3.99 -10.05
N TYR A 52 1.12 -4.88 -11.02
CA TYR A 52 2.05 -5.07 -12.15
C TYR A 52 2.17 -3.84 -13.02
N ALA A 53 1.07 -3.12 -13.28
CA ALA A 53 1.10 -1.87 -14.04
C ALA A 53 1.92 -0.78 -13.32
N LEU A 54 1.80 -0.68 -12.00
CA LEU A 54 2.62 0.23 -11.18
C LEU A 54 4.11 -0.11 -11.26
N LEU A 55 4.45 -1.39 -11.14
CA LEU A 55 5.84 -1.85 -11.26
C LEU A 55 6.41 -1.54 -12.65
N LYS A 56 5.65 -1.78 -13.72
CA LYS A 56 6.06 -1.46 -15.10
C LYS A 56 6.32 0.03 -15.32
N ARG A 57 5.60 0.90 -14.62
CA ARG A 57 5.80 2.37 -14.70
C ARG A 57 7.03 2.84 -13.92
N SER A 58 7.45 2.08 -12.92
CA SER A 58 8.49 2.46 -11.96
C SER A 58 9.85 1.83 -12.24
N GLY A 59 9.91 0.85 -13.15
CA GLY A 59 11.14 0.37 -13.77
C GLY A 59 11.47 1.20 -15.00
#